data_AF-A0A0L6VAA0-F1
#
_entry.id   AF-A0A0L6VAA0-F1
#
_cell.length_a   1.000
_cell.length_b   1.000
_cell.length_c   1.000
_cell.angle_alpha   90.00
_cell.angle_beta   90.00
_cell.angle_gamma   90.00
#
_symmetry.space_group_name_H-M   'P 1'
#
loop_
_entity.id
_entity.type
_entity.pdbx_description
1 polymer ?
#
loop_
_entity_poly.entity_id
_entity_poly.type
_entity_poly.pdbx_seq_one_letter_code
_entity_poly.pdbx_strand_id
1 'polypeptide(L)'
;MSTNEVVVARNSKVMLNNKNYTLWLIPMEAKLYKIKALTIVTGAIACPDPEKDKENSCLYVKINKEAYAEIVQHLSPEVLAYVSSLLPTADKFDGFWQLLKAKFTGNDLTSKTTALKKFLTVEYESFATFLPQI
;
A
#
# COMPACT_ATOMS: atom_id res chain seq x y z
N MET A 1 -3.88 -14.41 -42.68
CA MET A 1 -4.17 -13.35 -41.70
C MET A 1 -3.80 -13.88 -40.32
N SER A 2 -2.73 -13.36 -39.71
CA SER A 2 -2.26 -13.79 -38.40
C SER A 2 -3.02 -13.00 -37.33
N THR A 3 -3.78 -13.69 -36.49
CA THR A 3 -4.44 -13.09 -35.34
C THR A 3 -3.40 -12.87 -34.26
N ASN A 4 -2.95 -11.63 -34.12
CA ASN A 4 -2.22 -11.18 -32.93
C ASN A 4 -3.16 -11.32 -31.73
N GLU A 5 -2.99 -12.39 -30.96
CA GLU A 5 -3.53 -12.47 -29.61
C GLU A 5 -2.86 -11.37 -28.79
N VAL A 6 -3.55 -10.24 -28.65
CA VAL A 6 -3.23 -9.26 -27.63
C VAL A 6 -3.41 -9.99 -26.29
N VAL A 7 -2.31 -10.41 -25.69
CA VAL A 7 -2.28 -10.83 -24.28
C VAL A 7 -2.63 -9.59 -23.47
N VAL A 8 -3.93 -9.37 -23.28
CA VAL A 8 -4.43 -8.39 -22.32
C VAL A 8 -4.03 -8.93 -20.96
N ALA A 9 -2.90 -8.44 -20.44
CA ALA A 9 -2.56 -8.61 -19.05
C ALA A 9 -3.79 -8.17 -18.25
N ARG A 10 -4.46 -9.12 -17.60
CA ARG A 10 -5.57 -8.80 -16.70
C ARG A 10 -4.99 -7.93 -15.60
N ASN A 11 -5.12 -6.61 -15.75
CA ASN A 11 -4.88 -5.65 -14.68
C ASN A 11 -5.95 -5.90 -13.62
N SER A 12 -5.76 -6.94 -12.80
CA SER A 12 -6.67 -7.25 -11.70
C SER A 12 -6.49 -6.17 -10.66
N LYS A 13 -7.30 -5.12 -10.76
CA LYS A 13 -7.42 -4.09 -9.74
C LYS A 13 -7.76 -4.76 -8.42
N VAL A 14 -7.01 -4.45 -7.37
CA VAL A 14 -7.14 -5.10 -6.06
C VAL A 14 -8.17 -4.35 -5.22
N MET A 15 -9.12 -5.10 -4.68
CA MET A 15 -9.97 -4.65 -3.57
C MET A 15 -9.19 -4.85 -2.27
N LEU A 16 -8.68 -3.76 -1.69
CA LEU A 16 -7.89 -3.83 -0.46
C LEU A 16 -8.77 -4.16 0.76
N ASN A 17 -8.21 -4.96 1.64
CA ASN A 17 -8.72 -5.27 2.97
C ASN A 17 -7.54 -5.57 3.91
N ASN A 18 -7.84 -5.71 5.19
CA ASN A 18 -6.83 -5.98 6.22
C ASN A 18 -6.04 -7.28 6.04
N LYS A 19 -6.54 -8.25 5.26
CA LYS A 19 -5.86 -9.54 5.01
C LYS A 19 -4.89 -9.48 3.84
N ASN A 20 -5.20 -8.68 2.81
CA ASN A 20 -4.40 -8.61 1.59
C ASN A 20 -3.52 -7.35 1.50
N TYR A 21 -3.72 -6.35 2.35
CA TYR A 21 -2.98 -5.10 2.29
C TYR A 21 -1.46 -5.30 2.37
N THR A 22 -0.97 -6.09 3.33
CA THR A 22 0.47 -6.37 3.47
C THR A 22 1.06 -7.03 2.22
N LEU A 23 0.32 -7.95 1.59
CA LEU A 23 0.75 -8.63 0.37
C LEU A 23 0.74 -7.69 -0.84
N TRP A 24 -0.21 -6.76 -0.91
CA TRP A 24 -0.26 -5.73 -1.95
C TRP A 24 0.80 -4.64 -1.74
N LEU A 25 1.14 -4.34 -0.48
CA LEU A 25 2.08 -3.28 -0.10
C LEU A 25 3.48 -3.54 -0.67
N ILE A 26 4.01 -4.75 -0.51
CA ILE A 26 5.37 -5.12 -0.94
C ILE A 26 5.62 -4.83 -2.43
N PRO A 27 4.83 -5.35 -3.39
CA PRO A 27 5.04 -5.06 -4.80
C PRO A 27 4.74 -3.60 -5.16
N MET A 28 3.85 -2.92 -4.42
CA MET A 28 3.58 -1.50 -4.64
C MET A 28 4.76 -0.62 -4.22
N GLU A 29 5.34 -0.87 -3.04
CA GLU A 29 6.54 -0.18 -2.57
C GLU A 29 7.71 -0.36 -3.54
N ALA A 30 7.88 -1.57 -4.10
CA ALA A 30 8.89 -1.82 -5.13
C ALA A 30 8.67 -0.99 -6.40
N LYS A 31 7.41 -0.85 -6.86
CA LYS A 31 7.07 0.00 -8.02
C LYS A 31 7.35 1.47 -7.74
N LEU A 32 6.98 1.95 -6.55
CA LEU A 32 7.21 3.32 -6.11
C LEU A 32 8.71 3.63 -5.93
N TYR A 33 9.49 2.67 -5.43
CA TYR A 33 10.94 2.77 -5.35
C TYR A 33 11.56 2.92 -6.74
N LYS A 34 11.11 2.13 -7.72
CA LYS A 34 11.59 2.19 -9.11
C LYS A 34 11.40 3.57 -9.75
N ILE A 35 10.30 4.26 -9.43
CA ILE A 35 10.02 5.62 -9.92
C ILE A 35 10.55 6.72 -8.97
N LYS A 36 11.34 6.36 -7.95
CA LYS A 36 11.90 7.28 -6.94
C LYS A 36 10.85 8.06 -6.14
N ALA A 37 9.63 7.53 -6.05
CA ALA A 37 8.51 8.15 -5.33
C ALA A 37 8.34 7.64 -3.89
N LEU A 38 8.97 6.53 -3.52
CA LEU A 38 8.72 5.88 -2.23
C LEU A 38 8.95 6.82 -1.04
N THR A 39 10.06 7.56 -1.04
CA THR A 39 10.41 8.52 0.03
C THR A 39 9.49 9.75 0.04
N ILE A 40 8.91 10.12 -1.10
CA ILE A 40 7.92 11.20 -1.22
C ILE A 40 6.60 10.76 -0.60
N VAL A 41 6.02 9.64 -1.04
CA VAL A 41 4.68 9.21 -0.57
C VAL A 41 4.67 8.77 0.89
N THR A 42 5.81 8.32 1.41
CA THR A 42 5.98 7.98 2.84
C THR A 42 6.17 9.23 3.71
N GLY A 43 6.40 10.40 3.12
CA GLY A 43 6.66 11.64 3.83
C GLY A 43 8.09 11.74 4.40
N ALA A 44 9.01 10.87 3.97
CA ALA A 44 10.41 10.93 4.40
C ALA A 44 11.13 12.16 3.82
N ILE A 45 10.70 12.63 2.65
CA ILE A 45 11.14 13.89 2.05
C ILE A 45 9.95 14.86 2.04
N ALA A 46 10.12 16.03 2.66
CA ALA A 46 9.14 17.10 2.59
C ALA A 46 9.20 17.81 1.23
N CYS A 47 8.06 18.35 0.78
CA CYS A 47 8.00 19.17 -0.42
C CYS A 47 8.96 20.38 -0.28
N PRO A 48 9.88 20.59 -1.24
CA PRO A 48 10.77 21.75 -1.23
C PRO A 48 10.00 23.07 -1.39
N ASP A 49 10.50 24.12 -0.73
CA ASP A 49 9.99 25.47 -0.86
C ASP A 49 10.20 26.00 -2.28
N PRO A 50 9.13 26.30 -3.04
CA PRO A 50 9.23 26.71 -4.44
C PRO A 50 9.94 28.06 -4.63
N GLU A 51 10.02 28.91 -3.60
CA GLU A 51 10.74 30.18 -3.66
C GLU A 51 12.25 29.99 -3.52
N LYS A 52 12.68 28.96 -2.77
CA LYS A 52 14.09 28.67 -2.51
C LYS A 52 14.69 27.68 -3.50
N ASP A 53 13.89 26.72 -3.95
CA ASP A 53 14.33 25.64 -4.83
C ASP A 53 13.19 25.21 -5.77
N LYS A 54 12.95 26.07 -6.75
CA LYS A 54 11.88 25.90 -7.74
C LYS A 54 12.01 24.59 -8.53
N GLU A 55 13.23 24.20 -8.89
CA GLU A 55 13.47 23.02 -9.71
C GLU A 55 13.11 21.74 -8.96
N ASN A 56 13.61 21.58 -7.72
CA ASN A 56 13.28 20.40 -6.92
C ASN A 56 11.81 20.39 -6.47
N SER A 57 11.20 21.54 -6.23
CA SER A 57 9.76 21.64 -5.95
C SER A 57 8.91 21.17 -7.15
N CYS A 58 9.25 21.60 -8.36
CA CYS A 58 8.58 21.12 -9.58
C CYS A 58 8.78 19.62 -9.79
N LEU A 59 10.00 19.10 -9.56
CA LEU A 59 10.30 17.67 -9.68
C LEU A 59 9.54 16.85 -8.65
N TYR A 60 9.46 17.31 -7.40
CA TYR A 60 8.68 16.68 -6.34
C TYR A 60 7.22 16.53 -6.75
N VAL A 61 6.58 17.61 -7.22
CA VAL A 61 5.18 17.59 -7.65
C VAL A 61 4.96 16.62 -8.82
N LYS A 62 5.91 16.54 -9.76
CA LYS A 62 5.84 15.61 -10.89
C LYS A 62 5.88 14.15 -10.41
N ILE A 63 6.87 13.80 -9.61
CA ILE A 63 7.04 12.42 -9.11
C ILE A 63 5.85 12.02 -8.21
N ASN A 64 5.35 12.94 -7.39
CA ASN A 64 4.18 12.68 -6.54
C ASN A 64 2.92 12.36 -7.37
N LYS A 65 2.70 13.09 -8.47
CA LYS A 65 1.61 12.80 -9.42
C LYS A 65 1.78 11.45 -10.12
N GLU A 66 3.00 11.10 -10.53
CA GLU A 66 3.31 9.79 -11.11
C GLU A 66 3.05 8.66 -10.11
N ALA A 67 3.43 8.85 -8.84
CA ALA A 67 3.16 7.93 -7.75
C ALA A 67 1.66 7.71 -7.52
N TYR A 68 0.89 8.80 -7.48
CA TYR A 68 -0.56 8.74 -7.37
C TYR A 68 -1.17 7.92 -8.52
N ALA A 69 -0.76 8.19 -9.77
CA ALA A 69 -1.24 7.46 -10.93
C ALA A 69 -0.90 5.96 -10.85
N GLU A 70 0.33 5.64 -10.47
CA GLU A 70 0.80 4.26 -10.27
C GLU A 70 -0.02 3.54 -9.19
N ILE A 71 -0.32 4.19 -8.06
CA ILE A 71 -1.13 3.56 -7.01
C ILE A 71 -2.56 3.32 -7.50
N VAL A 72 -3.20 4.35 -8.07
CA VAL A 72 -4.61 4.31 -8.48
C VAL A 72 -4.90 3.22 -9.51
N GLN A 73 -3.99 2.98 -10.46
CA GLN A 73 -4.21 1.97 -11.50
C GLN A 73 -4.30 0.53 -10.95
N HIS A 74 -3.75 0.26 -9.76
CA HIS A 74 -3.77 -1.07 -9.14
C HIS A 74 -4.90 -1.24 -8.10
N LEU A 75 -5.76 -0.24 -7.92
CA LEU A 75 -6.86 -0.27 -6.94
C LEU A 75 -8.22 -0.44 -7.60
N SER A 76 -9.11 -1.16 -6.91
CA SER A 76 -10.50 -1.34 -7.36
C SER A 76 -11.31 -0.05 -7.20
N PRO A 77 -12.37 0.15 -8.01
CA PRO A 77 -13.22 1.34 -7.93
C PRO A 77 -13.78 1.61 -6.53
N GLU A 78 -14.09 0.56 -5.76
CA GLU A 78 -14.63 0.66 -4.40
C GLU A 78 -13.61 1.30 -3.44
N VAL A 79 -12.34 0.91 -3.54
CA VAL A 79 -11.26 1.52 -2.75
C VAL A 79 -11.09 2.98 -3.15
N LEU A 80 -11.13 3.28 -4.45
CA LEU A 80 -11.01 4.65 -4.96
C LEU A 80 -12.17 5.55 -4.49
N ALA A 81 -13.40 5.03 -4.50
CA ALA A 81 -14.58 5.74 -4.00
C ALA A 81 -14.47 6.05 -2.51
N TYR A 82 -13.97 5.10 -1.71
CA TYR A 82 -13.71 5.31 -0.29
C TYR A 82 -12.65 6.38 -0.03
N VAL A 83 -11.53 6.35 -0.74
CA VAL A 83 -10.46 7.34 -0.53
C VAL A 83 -10.92 8.74 -1.00
N SER A 84 -11.66 8.79 -2.11
CA SER A 84 -12.19 10.06 -2.66
C SER A 84 -13.26 10.71 -1.78
N SER A 85 -13.94 9.97 -0.90
CA SER A 85 -14.90 10.55 0.04
C SER A 85 -14.23 11.17 1.27
N LEU A 86 -12.95 10.89 1.50
CA LEU A 86 -12.19 11.33 2.69
C LEU A 86 -11.16 12.42 2.39
N LEU A 87 -10.66 12.49 1.16
CA LEU A 87 -9.69 13.50 0.75
C LEU A 87 -10.40 14.65 0.02
N PRO A 88 -10.17 15.92 0.42
CA PRO A 88 -10.50 17.06 -0.41
C PRO A 88 -9.80 16.94 -1.77
N THR A 89 -10.47 17.38 -2.85
CA THR A 89 -9.91 17.32 -4.21
C THR A 89 -8.55 18.04 -4.35
N ALA A 90 -8.30 19.02 -3.48
CA ALA A 90 -7.05 19.78 -3.41
C ALA A 90 -5.87 18.93 -2.92
N ASP A 91 -6.10 17.99 -2.01
CA ASP A 91 -5.05 17.22 -1.31
C ASP A 91 -4.91 15.80 -1.86
N LYS A 92 -5.62 15.44 -2.94
CA LYS A 92 -5.68 14.05 -3.44
C LYS A 92 -4.32 13.40 -3.74
N PHE A 93 -3.30 14.20 -4.01
CA PHE A 93 -1.93 13.73 -4.26
C PHE A 93 -1.14 13.54 -2.96
N ASP A 94 -1.47 14.32 -1.93
CA ASP A 94 -0.76 14.37 -0.65
C ASP A 94 -1.59 13.67 0.43
N GLY A 95 -1.09 12.52 0.89
CA GLY A 95 -1.75 11.75 1.96
C GLY A 95 -2.61 10.58 1.47
N PHE A 96 -2.80 10.38 0.17
CA PHE A 96 -3.46 9.19 -0.38
C PHE A 96 -2.84 7.88 0.16
N TRP A 97 -1.50 7.80 0.14
CA TRP A 97 -0.75 6.68 0.69
C TRP A 97 -0.99 6.47 2.19
N GLN A 98 -0.98 7.55 2.96
CA GLN A 98 -1.18 7.49 4.41
C GLN A 98 -2.60 7.05 4.76
N LEU A 99 -3.60 7.48 3.98
CA LEU A 99 -4.99 7.08 4.18
C LEU A 99 -5.19 5.57 3.91
N LEU A 100 -4.59 5.05 2.83
CA LEU A 100 -4.60 3.61 2.55
C LEU A 100 -3.97 2.84 3.70
N LYS A 101 -2.83 3.30 4.20
CA LYS A 101 -2.14 2.68 5.34
C LYS A 101 -3.00 2.72 6.59
N ALA A 102 -3.55 3.87 6.96
CA ALA A 102 -4.41 4.02 8.13
C ALA A 102 -5.67 3.14 8.06
N LYS A 103 -6.24 2.95 6.87
CA LYS A 103 -7.46 2.14 6.67
C LYS A 103 -7.20 0.64 6.66
N PHE A 104 -6.17 0.22 5.93
CA PHE A 104 -5.98 -1.18 5.54
C PHE A 104 -4.81 -1.86 6.22
N THR A 105 -3.94 -1.11 6.91
CA THR A 105 -3.08 -1.71 7.95
C THR A 105 -4.02 -2.18 9.04
N GLY A 106 -4.46 -3.43 8.96
CA GLY A 106 -5.25 -4.03 10.02
C GLY A 106 -4.50 -3.84 11.33
N ASN A 107 -5.20 -3.46 12.40
CA ASN A 107 -4.74 -3.78 13.76
C ASN A 107 -4.30 -5.23 13.66
N ASP A 108 -3.02 -5.52 13.88
CA ASP A 108 -2.28 -6.77 14.08
C ASP A 108 -3.01 -8.12 13.89
N LEU A 109 -4.05 -8.21 13.06
CA LEU A 109 -5.06 -9.26 13.13
C LEU A 109 -4.52 -10.47 12.41
N THR A 110 -3.72 -10.25 11.37
CA THR A 110 -2.97 -11.31 10.71
C THR A 110 -1.95 -11.93 11.67
N SER A 111 -1.17 -11.12 12.42
CA SER A 111 -0.21 -11.67 13.39
C SER A 111 -0.92 -12.30 14.58
N LYS A 112 -1.99 -11.69 15.11
CA LYS A 112 -2.87 -12.27 16.15
C LYS A 112 -3.56 -13.55 15.69
N THR A 113 -4.05 -13.61 14.46
CA THR A 113 -4.67 -14.83 13.89
C THR A 113 -3.62 -15.90 13.65
N THR A 114 -2.41 -15.52 13.23
CA THR A 114 -1.29 -16.45 13.06
C THR A 114 -0.80 -16.97 14.40
N ALA A 115 -0.67 -16.10 15.40
CA ALA A 115 -0.33 -16.46 16.77
C ALA A 115 -1.42 -17.34 17.40
N LEU A 116 -2.70 -17.00 17.22
CA LEU A 116 -3.83 -17.80 17.68
C LEU A 116 -3.87 -19.17 16.98
N LYS A 117 -3.67 -19.22 15.66
CA LYS A 117 -3.57 -20.50 14.95
C LYS A 117 -2.44 -21.35 15.51
N LYS A 118 -1.24 -20.77 15.66
CA LYS A 118 -0.10 -21.45 16.28
C LYS A 118 -0.46 -22.00 17.67
N PHE A 119 -1.04 -21.15 18.52
CA PHE A 119 -1.48 -21.51 19.87
C PHE A 119 -2.50 -22.66 19.87
N LEU A 120 -3.49 -22.63 18.96
CA LEU A 120 -4.51 -23.67 18.85
C LEU A 120 -3.98 -24.99 18.29
N THR A 121 -2.85 -24.98 17.56
CA THR A 121 -2.17 -26.20 17.09
C THR A 121 -1.21 -26.81 18.10
N VAL A 122 -0.96 -26.17 19.25
CA VAL A 122 -0.14 -26.77 20.30
C VAL A 122 -0.95 -27.86 20.99
N GLU A 123 -0.60 -29.12 20.75
CA GLU A 123 -1.15 -30.26 21.49
C GLU A 123 -0.50 -30.33 22.87
N TYR A 124 -1.35 -30.33 23.91
CA TYR A 124 -0.92 -30.19 25.28
C TYR A 124 -0.71 -31.56 25.93
N GLU A 125 0.53 -32.01 26.01
CA GLU A 125 0.87 -33.22 26.78
C GLU A 125 1.11 -32.93 28.26
N SER A 126 1.70 -31.78 28.60
CA SER A 126 1.92 -31.33 29.99
C SER A 126 2.25 -29.84 30.08
N PHE A 127 2.11 -29.25 31.28
CA PHE A 127 2.47 -27.84 31.52
C PHE A 127 3.96 -27.54 31.31
N ALA A 128 4.83 -28.51 31.61
CA ALA A 128 6.27 -28.36 31.44
C ALA A 128 6.71 -28.34 29.97
N THR A 129 5.98 -29.03 29.09
CA THR A 129 6.28 -29.09 27.64
C THR A 129 5.64 -27.95 26.85
N PHE A 130 4.63 -27.29 27.43
CA PHE A 130 3.92 -26.18 26.82
C PHE A 130 4.65 -24.83 26.91
N LEU A 131 5.22 -24.50 28.09
CA LEU A 131 5.85 -23.20 28.36
C LEU A 131 6.95 -22.77 27.37
N PRO A 132 7.80 -23.68 26.84
CA PRO A 132 8.80 -23.30 25.84
C PRO A 132 8.26 -23.04 24.43
N GLN A 133 6.98 -23.37 24.15
CA GLN A 133 6.38 -23.31 22.81
C GLN A 133 5.55 -22.04 22.55
N ILE A 134 5.39 -21.19 23.58
CA ILE A 134 4.68 -19.90 23.54
C ILE A 134 5.64 -18.72 23.49
#